data_AF-A0A1R4H572-F1
#
_entry.id   AF-A0A1R4H572-F1
#
_cell.length_a   1.000
_cell.length_b   1.000
_cell.length_c   1.000
_cell.angle_alpha   90.00
_cell.angle_beta   90.00
_cell.angle_gamma   90.00
#
_symmetry.space_group_name_H-M   'P 1'
#
loop_
_entity.id
_entity.type
_entity.pdbx_description
1 polymer ?
#
loop_
_entity_poly.entity_id
_entity_poly.type
_entity_poly.pdbx_seq_one_letter_code
_entity_poly.pdbx_strand_id
1 'polypeptide(L)'
;MASEPQINLGQIGKDHKYELSVSNETPEDAESRRLKETADAALKRKMTYTLFCFSLVIVGTIFVGCVYTFAIGAADDKKWAAAIVSAIASGLVGFLVGHGKK
;
A
#
# COMPACT_ATOMS: atom_id res chain seq x y z
N MET A 1 -57.01 -16.45 18.73
CA MET A 1 -56.08 -15.77 17.82
C MET A 1 -54.72 -15.77 18.50
N ALA A 2 -53.92 -16.81 18.27
CA ALA A 2 -52.58 -16.93 18.83
C ALA A 2 -51.59 -16.29 17.85
N SER A 3 -50.86 -15.28 18.28
CA SER A 3 -49.85 -14.57 17.50
C SER A 3 -48.63 -15.45 17.28
N GLU A 4 -48.24 -15.69 16.03
CA GLU A 4 -47.00 -16.38 15.69
C GLU A 4 -45.78 -15.53 16.11
N PRO A 5 -44.74 -16.13 16.74
CA PRO A 5 -43.54 -15.39 17.09
C PRO A 5 -42.78 -15.03 15.81
N GLN A 6 -42.74 -13.74 15.48
CA GLN A 6 -41.99 -13.20 14.36
C GLN A 6 -40.49 -13.47 14.55
N ILE A 7 -39.96 -14.42 13.77
CA ILE A 7 -38.53 -14.69 13.69
C ILE A 7 -37.85 -13.47 13.04
N ASN A 8 -37.26 -12.62 13.88
CA ASN A 8 -36.52 -11.44 13.45
C ASN A 8 -35.15 -11.86 12.90
N LEU A 9 -35.06 -11.99 11.58
CA LEU A 9 -33.82 -12.28 10.83
C LEU A 9 -32.67 -11.31 11.16
N GLY A 10 -32.97 -10.09 11.62
CA GLY A 10 -31.98 -9.10 12.04
C GLY A 10 -31.25 -9.41 13.36
N GLN A 11 -31.77 -10.33 14.18
CA GLN A 11 -31.09 -10.79 15.41
C GLN A 11 -30.20 -12.01 15.19
N ILE A 12 -30.41 -12.77 14.11
CA ILE A 12 -29.60 -13.97 13.79
C ILE A 12 -28.17 -13.58 13.36
N GLY A 13 -27.95 -12.34 12.92
CA GLY A 13 -26.65 -11.85 12.47
C GLY A 13 -25.77 -11.16 13.53
N LYS A 14 -26.25 -10.96 14.77
CA LYS A 14 -25.51 -10.17 15.77
C LYS A 14 -24.61 -11.00 16.68
N ASP A 15 -24.93 -12.27 16.92
CA ASP A 15 -24.17 -13.16 17.81
C ASP A 15 -23.60 -14.39 17.11
N HIS A 16 -23.60 -14.37 15.77
CA HIS A 16 -23.08 -15.46 14.98
C HIS A 16 -21.77 -15.03 14.31
N LYS A 17 -20.75 -14.93 15.16
CA LYS A 17 -19.37 -15.11 14.75
C LYS A 17 -19.20 -16.59 14.37
N TYR A 18 -19.87 -17.03 13.29
CA TYR A 18 -19.40 -18.18 12.52
C TYR A 18 -18.12 -17.72 11.83
N GLU A 19 -17.06 -17.59 12.64
CA GLU A 19 -15.79 -18.15 12.23
C GLU A 19 -16.17 -19.53 11.70
N LEU A 20 -16.13 -19.72 10.38
CA LEU A 20 -16.17 -21.04 9.78
C LEU A 20 -14.98 -21.78 10.39
N SER A 21 -15.19 -22.32 11.59
CA SER A 21 -14.42 -23.39 12.17
C SER A 21 -14.64 -24.52 11.18
N VAL A 22 -13.74 -24.59 10.22
CA VAL A 22 -13.49 -25.77 9.42
C VAL A 22 -13.04 -26.80 10.45
N SER A 23 -14.01 -27.42 11.11
CA SER A 23 -13.81 -28.37 12.22
C SER A 23 -13.33 -29.73 11.70
N ASN A 24 -12.54 -29.71 10.63
CA ASN A 24 -11.81 -30.84 10.09
C ASN A 24 -10.62 -30.38 9.23
N GLU A 25 -9.98 -29.25 9.58
CA GLU A 25 -8.65 -28.92 9.04
C GLU A 25 -7.64 -29.76 9.84
N THR A 26 -6.90 -30.65 9.18
CA THR A 26 -5.83 -31.38 9.86
C THR A 26 -4.80 -30.38 10.41
N PRO A 27 -4.12 -30.68 11.52
CA PRO A 27 -3.09 -29.77 12.06
C PRO A 27 -2.01 -29.42 11.04
N GLU A 28 -1.81 -30.29 10.05
CA GLU A 28 -0.91 -30.14 8.90
C GLU A 28 -1.39 -29.08 7.88
N ASP A 29 -2.70 -29.00 7.62
CA ASP A 29 -3.29 -27.97 6.74
C ASP A 29 -3.27 -26.58 7.40
N ALA A 30 -3.49 -26.52 8.72
CA ALA A 30 -3.43 -25.28 9.50
C ALA A 30 -2.02 -24.68 9.57
N GLU A 31 -0.97 -25.53 9.67
CA GLU A 31 0.42 -25.09 9.54
C GLU A 31 0.72 -24.62 8.11
N SER A 32 0.23 -25.33 7.10
CA SER A 32 0.43 -24.98 5.69
C SER A 32 -0.20 -23.62 5.33
N ARG A 33 -1.34 -23.26 5.91
CA ARG A 33 -1.94 -21.93 5.74
C ARG A 33 -1.13 -20.84 6.44
N ARG A 34 -0.66 -21.07 7.67
CA ARG A 34 0.20 -20.10 8.39
C ARG A 34 1.52 -19.87 7.66
N LEU A 35 2.11 -20.92 7.08
CA LEU A 35 3.31 -20.82 6.26
C LEU A 35 3.07 -20.02 4.97
N LYS A 36 1.93 -20.23 4.30
CA LYS A 36 1.54 -19.43 3.14
C LYS A 36 1.26 -17.96 3.49
N GLU A 37 0.54 -17.69 4.56
CA GLU A 37 0.23 -16.33 5.00
C GLU A 37 1.48 -15.55 5.44
N THR A 38 2.43 -16.23 6.09
CA THR A 38 3.73 -15.62 6.45
C THR A 38 4.63 -15.42 5.23
N ALA A 39 4.64 -16.35 4.27
CA ALA A 39 5.34 -16.20 3.00
C ALA A 39 4.77 -15.05 2.16
N ASP A 40 3.45 -14.93 2.06
CA ASP A 40 2.78 -13.83 1.35
C ASP A 40 3.00 -12.48 2.06
N ALA A 41 2.99 -12.44 3.39
CA ALA A 41 3.30 -11.23 4.14
C ALA A 41 4.76 -10.78 3.93
N ALA A 42 5.69 -11.73 3.91
CA ALA A 42 7.10 -11.46 3.61
C ALA A 42 7.29 -11.01 2.15
N LEU A 43 6.60 -11.65 1.21
CA LEU A 43 6.61 -11.29 -0.21
C LEU A 43 6.07 -9.87 -0.41
N LYS A 44 4.93 -9.52 0.19
CA LYS A 44 4.35 -8.16 0.12
C LYS A 44 5.31 -7.11 0.65
N ARG A 45 5.95 -7.34 1.80
CA ARG A 45 6.94 -6.40 2.36
C ARG A 45 8.14 -6.21 1.42
N LYS A 46 8.67 -7.31 0.87
CA LYS A 46 9.78 -7.25 -0.10
C LYS A 46 9.36 -6.52 -1.37
N MET A 47 8.18 -6.85 -1.93
CA MET A 47 7.67 -6.24 -3.15
C MET A 47 7.43 -4.73 -2.98
N THR A 48 6.82 -4.30 -1.88
CA THR A 48 6.66 -2.87 -1.57
C THR A 48 8.01 -2.17 -1.45
N TYR A 49 8.99 -2.78 -0.78
CA TYR A 49 10.33 -2.22 -0.66
C TYR A 49 11.05 -2.13 -2.02
N THR A 50 11.00 -3.19 -2.83
CA THR A 50 11.58 -3.21 -4.18
C THR A 50 10.94 -2.16 -5.08
N LEU A 51 9.62 -2.02 -5.06
CA LEU A 51 8.91 -0.99 -5.84
C LEU A 51 9.27 0.42 -5.36
N PHE A 52 9.46 0.61 -4.06
CA PHE A 52 9.93 1.89 -3.51
C PHE A 52 11.37 2.22 -3.95
N CYS A 53 12.29 1.25 -3.91
CA CYS A 53 13.63 1.45 -4.45
C CYS A 53 13.61 1.74 -5.95
N PHE A 54 12.77 1.03 -6.71
CA PHE A 54 12.63 1.25 -8.14
C PHE A 54 12.09 2.65 -8.46
N SER A 55 11.09 3.12 -7.71
CA SER A 55 10.57 4.49 -7.88
C SER A 55 11.61 5.55 -7.54
N LEU A 56 12.43 5.34 -6.49
CA LEU A 56 13.54 6.23 -6.16
C LEU A 56 14.58 6.30 -7.28
N VAL A 57 14.90 5.18 -7.93
CA VAL A 57 15.82 5.16 -9.07
C VAL A 57 15.24 5.96 -10.24
N ILE A 58 13.98 5.74 -10.61
CA ILE A 58 13.33 6.49 -11.70
C ILE A 58 13.30 7.98 -11.39
N VAL A 59 12.79 8.38 -10.23
CA VAL A 59 12.71 9.79 -9.83
C VAL A 59 14.10 10.42 -9.78
N GLY A 60 15.10 9.69 -9.27
CA GLY A 60 16.49 10.13 -9.26
C GLY A 60 17.05 10.38 -10.66
N THR A 61 16.84 9.46 -11.60
CA THR A 61 17.29 9.64 -13.00
C THR A 61 16.63 10.85 -13.67
N ILE A 62 15.32 11.04 -13.47
CA ILE A 62 14.59 12.19 -14.00
C ILE A 62 15.11 13.50 -13.38
N PHE A 63 15.34 13.51 -12.07
CA PHE A 63 15.86 14.67 -11.36
C PHE A 63 17.24 15.07 -11.88
N VAL A 64 18.18 14.12 -12.02
CA VAL A 64 19.51 14.39 -12.58
C VAL A 64 19.41 14.91 -14.01
N GLY A 65 18.54 14.32 -14.84
CA GLY A 65 18.27 14.79 -16.20
C GLY A 65 17.78 16.24 -16.22
N CYS A 66 16.83 16.59 -15.34
CA CYS A 66 16.30 17.96 -15.24
C CYS A 66 17.35 18.96 -14.72
N VAL A 67 18.20 18.57 -13.77
CA VAL A 67 19.29 19.44 -13.30
C VAL A 67 20.30 19.68 -14.42
N TYR A 68 20.63 18.65 -15.19
CA TYR A 68 21.52 18.77 -16.34
C TYR A 68 20.95 19.67 -17.44
N THR A 69 19.67 19.49 -17.80
CA THR A 69 19.00 20.38 -18.77
C THR A 69 18.84 21.79 -18.23
N PHE A 70 18.67 21.97 -16.92
CA PHE A 70 18.64 23.30 -16.32
C PHE A 70 20.01 24.00 -16.40
N ALA A 71 21.10 23.25 -16.24
CA ALA A 71 22.45 23.77 -16.31
C ALA A 71 22.87 24.19 -17.72
N ILE A 72 22.53 23.38 -18.74
CA ILE A 72 23.08 23.52 -20.11
C ILE A 72 22.02 23.96 -21.13
N GLY A 73 20.74 23.74 -20.86
CA GLY A 73 19.64 23.96 -21.80
C GLY A 73 19.29 25.43 -22.05
N ALA A 74 18.46 25.66 -23.06
CA ALA A 74 17.97 26.98 -23.43
C ALA A 74 16.96 27.52 -22.40
N ALA A 75 16.59 28.80 -22.50
CA ALA A 75 15.67 29.42 -21.55
C ALA A 75 14.32 28.70 -21.44
N ASP A 76 13.81 28.13 -22.54
CA ASP A 76 12.58 27.34 -22.53
C ASP A 76 12.75 25.98 -21.85
N ASP A 77 13.93 25.36 -21.95
CA ASP A 77 14.22 24.08 -21.29
C ASP A 77 14.26 24.22 -19.77
N LYS A 78 14.78 25.35 -19.30
CA LYS A 78 14.88 25.67 -17.87
C LYS A 78 13.52 25.83 -17.21
N LYS A 79 12.50 26.31 -17.94
CA LYS A 79 11.15 26.55 -17.38
C LYS A 79 10.48 25.26 -16.96
N TRP A 80 10.46 24.26 -17.84
CA TRP A 80 9.82 22.97 -17.52
C TRP A 80 10.68 22.14 -16.59
N ALA A 81 12.03 22.20 -16.72
CA ALA A 81 12.93 21.51 -15.79
C ALA A 81 12.78 22.02 -14.35
N ALA A 82 12.69 23.35 -14.15
CA ALA A 82 12.48 23.94 -12.83
C ALA A 82 11.14 23.54 -12.20
N ALA A 83 10.08 23.41 -13.01
CA ALA A 83 8.77 22.95 -12.55
C ALA A 83 8.80 21.49 -12.08
N ILE A 84 9.53 20.61 -12.77
CA ILE A 84 9.69 19.21 -12.37
C ILE A 84 10.51 19.11 -11.08
N VAL A 85 11.62 19.86 -10.99
CA VAL A 85 12.48 19.88 -9.81
C VAL A 85 11.73 20.38 -8.57
N SER A 86 10.90 21.42 -8.71
CA SER A 86 10.11 21.93 -7.59
C SER A 86 9.02 20.95 -7.15
N ALA A 87 8.35 20.27 -8.09
CA ALA A 87 7.38 19.22 -7.77
C ALA A 87 8.01 18.06 -6.98
N ILE A 88 9.22 17.63 -7.38
CA ILE A 88 9.98 16.59 -6.67
C ILE A 88 10.34 17.06 -5.25
N ALA A 89 10.81 18.31 -5.10
CA ALA A 89 11.13 18.88 -3.79
C ALA A 89 9.89 18.97 -2.88
N SER A 90 8.75 19.41 -3.40
CA SER A 90 7.49 19.45 -2.65
C SER A 90 7.03 18.05 -2.23
N GLY A 91 7.16 17.04 -3.10
CA GLY A 91 6.86 15.65 -2.77
C GLY A 91 7.73 15.11 -1.65
N LEU A 92 9.04 15.40 -1.68
CA LEU A 92 9.99 15.03 -0.62
C LEU A 92 9.66 15.67 0.72
N VAL A 93 9.35 16.98 0.73
CA VAL A 93 8.93 17.69 1.94
C VAL A 93 7.63 17.10 2.49
N GLY A 94 6.65 16.81 1.62
CA GLY A 94 5.40 16.17 2.01
C GLY A 94 5.61 14.78 2.62
N PHE A 95 6.51 13.99 2.05
CA PHE A 95 6.89 12.69 2.59
C PHE A 95 7.56 12.81 3.97
N LEU A 96 8.53 13.72 4.12
CA LEU A 96 9.24 13.98 5.38
C LEU A 96 8.27 14.41 6.50
N VAL A 97 7.36 15.35 6.20
CA VAL A 97 6.36 15.83 7.16
C VAL A 97 5.37 14.73 7.54
N GLY A 98 4.92 13.92 6.56
CA GLY A 98 4.02 12.80 6.81
C GLY A 98 4.64 11.71 7.68
N HIS A 99 5.95 11.48 7.56
CA HIS A 99 6.66 10.46 8.33
C HIS A 99 7.02 10.92 9.76
N GLY A 100 7.14 12.24 10.00
CA GLY A 100 7.37 12.83 11.32
C GLY A 100 6.12 12.88 12.22
N LYS A 101 4.95 12.63 11.64
CA LYS A 101 3.66 12.51 12.35
C LYS A 101 3.41 11.04 12.73
N LYS A 102 4.27 10.50 13.60
CA LYS A 102 4.01 9.24 14.32
C LYS A 102 3.82 9.54 15.79
#